data_AF-A0A650MLA1-F1
#
_entry.id   AF-A0A650MLA1-F1
#
_cell.length_a   1.000
_cell.length_b   1.000
_cell.length_c   1.000
_cell.angle_alpha   90.00
_cell.angle_beta   90.00
_cell.angle_gamma   90.00
#
_symmetry.space_group_name_H-M   'P 1'
#
loop_
_entity.id
_entity.type
_entity.pdbx_description
1 polymer ?
#
loop_
_entity_poly.entity_id
_entity_poly.type
_entity_poly.pdbx_seq_one_letter_code
_entity_poly.pdbx_strand_id
1 'polypeptide(L)'
;MKKKLIIILSAIFVVCAILFMTNFDNINSDKINNSIPESSDSNTEDEKELETDSINTNSDLVENNTPSIIRNNDIIIKDESFITQLDDIFINLDEYIGKTLKIQGIVKVIDDSNFSIIRLYDMAHDDHTHEVFVGIDANYSGHIPPEDTWVEASGIIGKQFKDGKDEPVLKIQIISNIEAGQEKVTY
;
A
#
# COMPACT_ATOMS: atom_id res chain seq x y z
N MET A 1 -12.55 -1.34 47.01
CA MET A 1 -11.96 -2.70 47.09
C MET A 1 -12.78 -3.65 46.23
N LYS A 2 -12.13 -4.25 45.21
CA LYS A 2 -12.30 -5.62 44.68
C LYS A 2 -11.64 -5.65 43.30
N LYS A 3 -10.32 -5.89 43.30
CA LYS A 3 -9.54 -6.21 42.10
C LYS A 3 -9.98 -7.59 41.63
N LYS A 4 -10.43 -7.73 40.37
CA LYS A 4 -10.61 -9.04 39.76
C LYS A 4 -9.31 -9.44 39.09
N LEU A 5 -8.65 -10.37 39.77
CA LEU A 5 -7.51 -11.16 39.36
C LEU A 5 -8.00 -12.19 38.33
N ILE A 6 -7.48 -12.18 37.11
CA ILE A 6 -7.58 -13.32 36.19
C ILE A 6 -6.15 -13.72 35.84
N ILE A 7 -5.82 -14.95 36.23
CA ILE A 7 -4.52 -15.60 36.16
C ILE A 7 -4.61 -16.65 35.06
N ILE A 8 -3.68 -16.53 34.10
CA ILE A 8 -2.95 -17.57 33.35
C ILE A 8 -3.74 -18.51 32.42
N LEU A 9 -3.41 -18.43 31.12
CA LEU A 9 -3.25 -19.59 30.26
C LEU A 9 -2.02 -19.39 29.35
N SER A 10 -0.81 -19.52 29.91
CA SER A 10 0.46 -19.49 29.18
C SER A 10 1.17 -20.85 29.29
N ALA A 11 0.77 -21.80 28.46
CA ALA A 11 1.54 -23.01 28.21
C ALA A 11 0.99 -23.70 26.96
N ILE A 12 1.59 -23.42 25.80
CA ILE A 12 1.74 -24.28 24.59
C ILE A 12 2.38 -23.39 23.52
N PHE A 13 3.66 -23.03 23.66
CA PHE A 13 4.40 -22.43 22.53
C PHE A 13 5.92 -22.67 22.54
N VAL A 14 6.46 -23.47 23.47
CA VAL A 14 7.93 -23.54 23.68
C VAL A 14 8.61 -24.76 23.01
N VAL A 15 7.92 -25.59 22.23
CA VAL A 15 8.55 -26.85 21.74
C VAL A 15 9.01 -26.82 20.26
N CYS A 16 8.58 -25.88 19.42
CA CYS A 16 8.98 -25.91 17.99
C CYS A 16 10.24 -25.11 17.63
N ALA A 17 10.89 -24.41 18.56
CA ALA A 17 11.95 -23.45 18.23
C ALA A 17 13.40 -24.02 18.20
N ILE A 18 13.61 -25.34 18.32
CA ILE A 18 14.98 -25.90 18.52
C ILE A 18 15.53 -26.70 17.31
N LEU A 19 14.80 -26.89 16.20
CA LEU A 19 15.29 -27.78 15.13
C LEU A 19 15.66 -27.16 13.77
N PHE A 20 15.65 -25.84 13.61
CA PHE A 20 16.03 -25.24 12.31
C PHE A 20 16.96 -24.03 12.45
N MET A 21 18.20 -24.31 12.86
CA MET A 21 19.40 -23.47 12.78
C MET A 21 20.57 -24.47 12.80
N THR A 22 21.51 -24.62 11.87
CA THR A 22 21.97 -23.89 10.68
C THR A 22 22.87 -24.86 9.89
N ASN A 23 22.60 -25.10 8.61
CA ASN A 23 23.64 -25.47 7.64
C ASN A 23 23.56 -24.42 6.53
N PHE A 24 24.36 -23.37 6.66
CA PHE A 24 24.61 -22.43 5.58
C PHE A 24 26.11 -22.46 5.34
N ASP A 25 26.50 -23.18 4.28
CA ASP A 25 27.89 -23.27 3.86
C ASP A 25 28.36 -21.96 3.24
N ASN A 26 29.58 -21.64 3.63
CA ASN A 26 30.40 -20.50 3.29
C ASN A 26 30.78 -20.49 1.80
N ILE A 27 30.50 -19.41 1.07
CA ILE A 27 31.07 -19.17 -0.26
C ILE A 27 31.88 -17.87 -0.22
N ASN A 28 33.18 -18.06 -0.45
CA ASN A 28 34.24 -17.06 -0.50
C ASN A 28 34.03 -16.01 -1.59
N SER A 29 34.55 -14.82 -1.27
CA SER A 29 34.83 -13.72 -2.19
C SER A 29 35.95 -14.08 -3.17
N ASP A 30 35.74 -13.81 -4.45
CA ASP A 30 36.82 -13.54 -5.39
C ASP A 30 36.58 -12.21 -6.12
N LYS A 31 37.56 -11.31 -5.96
CA LYS A 31 37.77 -10.06 -6.69
C LYS A 31 38.33 -10.38 -8.07
N ILE A 32 37.81 -9.75 -9.14
CA ILE A 32 38.60 -9.50 -10.36
C ILE A 32 38.32 -8.08 -10.88
N ASN A 33 39.40 -7.32 -11.03
CA ASN A 33 39.50 -5.94 -11.48
C ASN A 33 39.58 -5.82 -13.02
N ASN A 34 39.18 -4.63 -13.51
CA ASN A 34 39.69 -3.83 -14.64
C ASN A 34 39.89 -4.48 -16.02
N SER A 35 39.29 -3.86 -17.05
CA SER A 35 40.02 -2.96 -17.97
C SER A 35 39.13 -2.42 -19.11
N ILE A 36 39.09 -1.09 -19.23
CA ILE A 36 38.68 -0.35 -20.44
C ILE A 36 39.84 -0.37 -21.45
N PRO A 37 39.56 -0.35 -22.75
CA PRO A 37 40.35 0.45 -23.68
C PRO A 37 39.51 1.40 -24.54
N GLU A 38 40.01 2.63 -24.64
CA GLU A 38 39.69 3.68 -25.60
C GLU A 38 39.95 3.23 -27.06
N SER A 39 39.22 3.78 -28.04
CA SER A 39 39.76 4.83 -28.93
C SER A 39 38.98 5.05 -30.24
N SER A 40 38.88 6.35 -30.58
CA SER A 40 38.94 7.02 -31.90
C SER A 40 37.78 6.93 -32.92
N ASP A 41 37.11 8.09 -33.03
CA ASP A 41 36.97 8.98 -34.21
C ASP A 41 36.59 8.42 -35.60
N SER A 42 35.49 8.93 -36.16
CA SER A 42 35.53 9.99 -37.20
C SER A 42 34.13 10.37 -37.72
N ASN A 43 33.92 11.69 -37.90
CA ASN A 43 32.79 12.39 -38.56
C ASN A 43 32.54 11.89 -40.01
N THR A 44 31.45 12.15 -40.75
CA THR A 44 30.76 13.43 -41.03
C THR A 44 29.44 13.19 -41.83
N GLU A 45 28.43 14.00 -41.49
CA GLU A 45 27.29 14.61 -42.24
C GLU A 45 26.60 13.91 -43.43
N ASP A 46 25.25 13.89 -43.40
CA ASP A 46 24.43 14.70 -44.34
C ASP A 46 22.93 14.77 -43.91
N GLU A 47 22.26 15.79 -44.44
CA GLU A 47 21.17 16.62 -43.88
C GLU A 47 19.70 16.12 -43.96
N LYS A 48 18.83 16.93 -43.31
CA LYS A 48 17.37 17.16 -43.47
C LYS A 48 16.41 16.17 -42.76
N GLU A 49 15.35 16.60 -42.08
CA GLU A 49 14.54 17.82 -42.17
C GLU A 49 13.82 18.10 -40.83
N LEU A 50 13.49 19.38 -40.62
CA LEU A 50 12.87 19.96 -39.43
C LEU A 50 11.35 19.96 -39.61
N GLU A 51 10.57 19.45 -38.66
CA GLU A 51 9.24 20.03 -38.37
C GLU A 51 9.00 20.11 -36.86
N THR A 52 8.86 21.36 -36.45
CA THR A 52 8.46 21.87 -35.15
C THR A 52 6.94 21.92 -35.07
N ASP A 53 6.35 21.63 -33.90
CA ASP A 53 5.14 22.36 -33.53
C ASP A 53 5.01 22.59 -32.00
N SER A 54 5.38 23.82 -31.64
CA SER A 54 4.57 24.75 -30.86
C SER A 54 4.22 24.43 -29.39
N ILE A 55 5.08 24.96 -28.52
CA ILE A 55 4.82 25.34 -27.14
C ILE A 55 3.75 26.44 -27.11
N ASN A 56 2.68 26.27 -26.33
CA ASN A 56 1.80 27.35 -25.93
C ASN A 56 1.96 27.59 -24.42
N THR A 57 2.62 28.70 -24.07
CA THR A 57 2.78 29.17 -22.69
C THR A 57 1.72 30.23 -22.45
N ASN A 58 0.83 30.01 -21.47
CA ASN A 58 0.14 31.10 -20.79
C ASN A 58 0.46 31.01 -19.30
N SER A 59 1.00 32.11 -18.79
CA SER A 59 1.44 32.35 -17.42
C SER A 59 0.24 32.62 -16.51
N ASP A 60 0.48 32.33 -15.23
CA ASP A 60 -0.17 32.85 -14.02
C ASP A 60 -1.53 32.25 -13.64
N LEU A 61 -1.51 31.32 -12.68
CA LEU A 61 -1.91 31.57 -11.29
C LEU A 61 -1.17 30.59 -10.36
N VAL A 62 -0.40 31.15 -9.42
CA VAL A 62 0.21 30.42 -8.30
C VAL A 62 -0.91 30.05 -7.33
N GLU A 63 -1.25 28.77 -7.27
CA GLU A 63 -1.98 28.19 -6.13
C GLU A 63 -1.17 27.00 -5.62
N ASN A 64 -0.75 27.11 -4.36
CA ASN A 64 0.08 26.12 -3.67
C ASN A 64 -0.72 24.84 -3.42
N ASN A 65 -0.90 24.03 -4.45
CA ASN A 65 -1.41 22.68 -4.32
C ASN A 65 -0.28 21.74 -4.71
N THR A 66 0.30 21.07 -3.70
CA THR A 66 1.27 20.00 -3.90
C THR A 66 0.69 19.04 -4.95
N PRO A 67 1.31 18.89 -6.14
CA PRO A 67 0.75 18.04 -7.16
C PRO A 67 0.86 16.60 -6.67
N SER A 68 -0.28 15.95 -6.44
CA SER A 68 -0.32 14.48 -6.45
C SER A 68 0.09 14.07 -7.85
N ILE A 69 1.38 13.73 -8.03
CA ILE A 69 1.87 13.17 -9.28
C ILE A 69 1.24 11.79 -9.38
N ILE A 70 0.07 11.73 -10.01
CA ILE A 70 -0.57 10.47 -10.38
C ILE A 70 0.36 9.83 -11.41
N ARG A 71 1.17 8.87 -10.97
CA ARG A 71 1.98 8.07 -11.89
C ARG A 71 1.03 7.08 -12.57
N ASN A 72 1.36 6.63 -13.77
CA ASN A 72 0.57 5.64 -14.50
C ASN A 72 0.38 4.29 -13.75
N ASN A 73 1.03 4.11 -12.60
CA ASN A 73 0.92 2.95 -11.72
C ASN A 73 0.13 3.22 -10.43
N ASP A 74 -0.44 4.41 -10.26
CA ASP A 74 -1.18 4.76 -9.05
C ASP A 74 -2.59 4.16 -9.11
N ILE A 75 -2.95 3.42 -8.07
CA ILE A 75 -4.25 2.78 -7.93
C ILE A 75 -5.13 3.72 -7.14
N ILE A 76 -6.28 4.08 -7.71
CA ILE A 76 -7.25 4.96 -7.08
C ILE A 76 -8.54 4.16 -6.91
N ILE A 77 -8.80 3.76 -5.68
CA ILE A 77 -10.02 3.03 -5.34
C ILE A 77 -11.14 4.04 -5.12
N LYS A 78 -12.12 4.01 -6.02
CA LYS A 78 -13.36 4.80 -5.96
C LYS A 78 -14.53 3.92 -5.57
N ASP A 79 -15.62 4.57 -5.14
CA ASP A 79 -16.85 3.96 -4.62
C ASP A 79 -17.35 2.75 -5.42
N GLU A 80 -17.58 2.90 -6.72
CA GLU A 80 -18.16 1.86 -7.60
C GLU A 80 -17.25 0.64 -7.81
N SER A 81 -15.95 0.79 -7.56
CA SER A 81 -14.94 -0.23 -7.84
C SER A 81 -14.23 -0.70 -6.57
N PHE A 82 -14.78 -0.33 -5.41
CA PHE A 82 -14.10 -0.49 -4.14
C PHE A 82 -13.77 -1.95 -3.87
N ILE A 83 -14.77 -2.82 -3.97
CA ILE A 83 -14.60 -4.25 -3.71
C ILE A 83 -13.70 -4.87 -4.75
N THR A 84 -14.00 -4.70 -6.04
CA THR A 84 -13.26 -5.39 -7.11
C THR A 84 -11.77 -5.04 -7.11
N GLN A 85 -11.42 -3.76 -6.91
CA GLN A 85 -10.00 -3.36 -6.86
C GLN A 85 -9.31 -3.85 -5.59
N LEU A 86 -10.00 -3.81 -4.45
CA LEU A 86 -9.45 -4.30 -3.19
C LEU A 86 -9.21 -5.81 -3.27
N ASP A 87 -10.20 -6.57 -3.74
CA ASP A 87 -10.09 -8.02 -3.94
C ASP A 87 -8.93 -8.37 -4.90
N ASP A 88 -8.78 -7.63 -6.00
CA ASP A 88 -7.67 -7.85 -6.93
C ASP A 88 -6.30 -7.62 -6.27
N ILE A 89 -6.17 -6.61 -5.39
CA ILE A 89 -4.96 -6.42 -4.58
C ILE A 89 -4.74 -7.59 -3.61
N PHE A 90 -5.78 -8.10 -2.96
CA PHE A 90 -5.64 -9.23 -2.03
C PHE A 90 -5.28 -10.53 -2.75
N ILE A 91 -5.84 -10.76 -3.95
CA ILE A 91 -5.59 -11.97 -4.75
C ILE A 91 -4.22 -11.92 -5.41
N ASN A 92 -3.83 -10.78 -5.98
CA ASN A 92 -2.63 -10.60 -6.79
C ASN A 92 -1.56 -9.76 -6.09
N LEU A 93 -1.47 -9.86 -4.76
CA LEU A 93 -0.67 -8.96 -3.89
C LEU A 93 0.75 -8.67 -4.39
N ASP A 94 1.47 -9.69 -4.86
CA ASP A 94 2.85 -9.54 -5.31
C ASP A 94 3.01 -8.58 -6.49
N GLU A 95 1.99 -8.46 -7.35
CA GLU A 95 1.97 -7.51 -8.48
C GLU A 95 1.72 -6.06 -8.04
N TYR A 96 1.24 -5.89 -6.81
CA TYR A 96 0.82 -4.62 -6.24
C TYR A 96 1.83 -4.02 -5.26
N ILE A 97 2.74 -4.84 -4.73
CA ILE A 97 3.80 -4.36 -3.81
C ILE A 97 4.60 -3.21 -4.45
N GLY A 98 4.75 -2.12 -3.70
CA GLY A 98 5.49 -0.94 -4.13
C GLY A 98 4.69 0.04 -4.98
N LYS A 99 3.46 -0.30 -5.41
CA LYS A 99 2.56 0.65 -6.08
C LYS A 99 1.94 1.61 -5.08
N THR A 100 1.60 2.81 -5.56
CA THR A 100 0.84 3.78 -4.79
C THR A 100 -0.63 3.38 -4.76
N LEU A 101 -1.25 3.43 -3.59
CA LEU A 101 -2.69 3.30 -3.42
C LEU A 101 -3.24 4.59 -2.81
N LYS A 102 -4.30 5.10 -3.42
CA LYS A 102 -5.18 6.13 -2.89
C LYS A 102 -6.55 5.53 -2.61
N ILE A 103 -7.00 5.60 -1.35
CA ILE A 103 -8.24 4.99 -0.87
C ILE A 103 -8.97 5.92 0.09
N GLN A 104 -10.30 5.87 0.05
CA GLN A 104 -11.17 6.59 0.99
C GLN A 104 -12.03 5.61 1.79
N GLY A 105 -12.15 5.84 3.08
CA GLY A 105 -12.99 5.02 3.95
C GLY A 105 -13.02 5.50 5.39
N ILE A 106 -13.59 4.68 6.25
CA ILE A 106 -13.76 4.94 7.68
C ILE A 106 -12.58 4.32 8.43
N VAL A 107 -12.04 5.05 9.40
CA VAL A 107 -10.99 4.54 10.28
C VAL A 107 -11.57 3.57 11.30
N LYS A 108 -11.06 2.33 11.29
CA LYS A 108 -11.26 1.33 12.33
C LYS A 108 -9.97 1.10 13.10
N VAL A 109 -9.87 1.62 14.32
CA VAL A 109 -8.66 1.47 15.14
C VAL A 109 -8.52 0.01 15.60
N ILE A 110 -7.33 -0.56 15.42
CA ILE A 110 -6.99 -1.90 15.90
C ILE A 110 -6.21 -1.77 17.21
N ASP A 111 -5.15 -0.96 17.20
CA ASP A 111 -4.30 -0.65 18.35
C ASP A 111 -3.62 0.72 18.19
N ASP A 112 -2.66 1.04 19.07
CA ASP A 112 -1.97 2.35 19.10
C ASP A 112 -1.16 2.68 17.83
N SER A 113 -0.86 1.69 16.97
CA SER A 113 -0.04 1.85 15.76
C SER A 113 -0.71 1.33 14.48
N ASN A 114 -1.81 0.57 14.61
CA ASN A 114 -2.49 -0.07 13.50
C ASN A 114 -3.97 0.30 13.47
N PHE A 115 -4.48 0.55 12.28
CA PHE A 115 -5.90 0.74 12.01
C PHE A 115 -6.21 0.22 10.61
N SER A 116 -7.48 0.00 10.29
CA SER A 116 -7.91 -0.32 8.93
C SER A 116 -8.69 0.85 8.35
N ILE A 117 -8.61 1.01 7.03
CA ILE A 117 -9.50 1.89 6.27
C ILE A 117 -10.57 1.01 5.65
N ILE A 118 -11.80 1.15 6.14
CA ILE A 118 -12.90 0.23 5.86
C ILE A 118 -14.11 0.90 5.22
N ARG A 119 -14.96 0.06 4.61
CA ARG A 119 -16.33 0.34 4.21
C ARG A 119 -17.22 -0.86 4.55
N LEU A 120 -18.54 -0.68 4.44
CA LEU A 120 -19.53 -1.73 4.66
C LEU A 120 -19.84 -2.45 3.34
N TYR A 121 -20.00 -3.76 3.40
CA TYR A 121 -20.45 -4.59 2.27
C TYR A 121 -21.54 -5.55 2.73
N ASP A 122 -22.63 -5.65 1.97
CA ASP A 122 -23.68 -6.64 2.20
C ASP A 122 -23.27 -7.95 1.50
N MET A 123 -22.72 -8.87 2.28
CA MET A 123 -22.38 -10.20 1.80
C MET A 123 -23.63 -11.09 1.81
N ALA A 124 -24.10 -11.47 0.63
CA ALA A 124 -25.19 -12.44 0.50
C ALA A 124 -24.71 -13.84 0.91
N HIS A 125 -25.47 -14.49 1.78
CA HIS A 125 -25.25 -15.89 2.18
C HIS A 125 -26.60 -16.62 2.20
N ASP A 126 -26.78 -17.54 1.25
CA ASP A 126 -28.03 -18.27 1.02
C ASP A 126 -29.25 -17.33 0.88
N ASP A 127 -30.14 -17.31 1.87
CA ASP A 127 -31.40 -16.57 1.90
C ASP A 127 -31.33 -15.28 2.74
N HIS A 128 -30.16 -14.89 3.25
CA HIS A 128 -29.95 -13.70 4.07
C HIS A 128 -28.74 -12.87 3.62
N THR A 129 -28.66 -11.62 4.09
CA THR A 129 -27.48 -10.76 3.91
C THR A 129 -26.83 -10.45 5.26
N HIS A 130 -25.50 -10.51 5.30
CA HIS A 130 -24.69 -10.09 6.42
C HIS A 130 -23.89 -8.84 6.05
N GLU A 131 -24.00 -7.80 6.86
CA GLU A 131 -23.16 -6.62 6.72
C GLU A 131 -21.77 -6.92 7.31
N VAL A 132 -20.73 -6.74 6.51
CA VAL A 132 -19.34 -6.98 6.89
C VAL A 132 -18.48 -5.77 6.60
N PHE A 133 -17.37 -5.64 7.32
CA PHE A 133 -16.33 -4.65 7.02
C PHE A 133 -15.38 -5.19 5.97
N VAL A 134 -15.13 -4.38 4.96
CA VAL A 134 -14.15 -4.62 3.89
C VAL A 134 -13.16 -3.47 3.87
N GLY A 135 -11.88 -3.76 3.71
CA GLY A 135 -10.86 -2.71 3.79
C GLY A 135 -9.45 -3.25 3.76
N ILE A 136 -8.52 -2.34 4.01
CA ILE A 136 -7.08 -2.62 4.08
C ILE A 136 -6.53 -2.16 5.42
N ASP A 137 -5.67 -2.98 6.02
CA ASP A 137 -4.89 -2.56 7.20
C ASP A 137 -3.90 -1.46 6.80
N ALA A 138 -3.67 -0.53 7.71
CA ALA A 138 -2.86 0.64 7.48
C ALA A 138 -1.85 0.85 8.60
N ASN A 139 -0.65 1.28 8.20
CA ASN A 139 0.44 1.63 9.09
C ASN A 139 0.81 3.09 8.84
N TYR A 140 0.76 3.89 9.90
CA TYR A 140 1.06 5.31 9.83
C TYR A 140 1.99 5.71 10.97
N SER A 141 3.06 6.44 10.66
CA SER A 141 4.01 6.94 11.67
C SER A 141 3.54 8.23 12.34
N GLY A 142 2.51 8.88 11.80
CA GLY A 142 1.87 10.05 12.40
C GLY A 142 0.78 9.67 13.39
N HIS A 143 -0.05 10.66 13.74
CA HIS A 143 -1.20 10.43 14.60
C HIS A 143 -2.31 9.69 13.84
N ILE A 144 -2.75 8.54 14.36
CA ILE A 144 -3.90 7.82 13.83
C ILE A 144 -5.15 8.69 14.01
N PRO A 145 -5.94 8.95 12.95
CA PRO A 145 -7.19 9.68 13.08
C PRO A 145 -8.16 8.94 14.02
N PRO A 146 -9.09 9.63 14.68
CA PRO A 146 -10.04 8.98 15.57
C PRO A 146 -10.87 7.89 14.88
N GLU A 147 -11.30 6.89 15.65
CA GLU A 147 -12.24 5.87 15.18
C GLU A 147 -13.51 6.52 14.59
N ASP A 148 -14.09 5.86 13.59
CA ASP A 148 -15.27 6.31 12.85
C ASP A 148 -15.09 7.63 12.07
N THR A 149 -13.84 8.06 11.86
CA THR A 149 -13.53 9.24 11.02
C THR A 149 -13.36 8.84 9.56
N TRP A 150 -13.96 9.63 8.66
CA TRP A 150 -13.74 9.51 7.23
C TRP A 150 -12.42 10.13 6.81
N VAL A 151 -11.63 9.35 6.05
CA VAL A 151 -10.30 9.75 5.61
C VAL A 151 -10.07 9.41 4.16
N GLU A 152 -9.23 10.21 3.52
CA GLU A 152 -8.52 9.85 2.31
C GLU A 152 -7.07 9.56 2.68
N ALA A 153 -6.59 8.37 2.36
CA ALA A 153 -5.20 7.98 2.58
C ALA A 153 -4.51 7.68 1.25
N SER A 154 -3.27 8.13 1.13
CA SER A 154 -2.36 7.79 0.05
C SER A 154 -1.07 7.20 0.62
N GLY A 155 -0.65 6.07 0.07
CA GLY A 155 0.52 5.35 0.58
C GLY A 155 1.02 4.30 -0.38
N ILE A 156 1.97 3.50 0.08
CA ILE A 156 2.56 2.41 -0.70
C ILE A 156 2.01 1.07 -0.20
N ILE A 157 1.55 0.24 -1.13
CA ILE A 157 1.13 -1.12 -0.81
C ILE A 157 2.36 -1.94 -0.40
N GLY A 158 2.29 -2.48 0.81
CA GLY A 158 3.25 -3.42 1.36
C GLY A 158 2.59 -4.75 1.69
N LYS A 159 3.35 -5.58 2.39
CA LYS A 159 2.96 -6.92 2.82
C LYS A 159 3.18 -7.05 4.33
N GLN A 160 2.25 -7.70 5.00
CA GLN A 160 2.37 -8.11 6.40
C GLN A 160 2.01 -9.59 6.53
N PHE A 161 2.64 -10.30 7.46
CA PHE A 161 2.28 -11.68 7.75
C PHE A 161 1.27 -11.71 8.90
N LYS A 162 0.02 -12.09 8.60
CA LYS A 162 -1.10 -12.11 9.54
C LYS A 162 -1.95 -13.34 9.29
N ASP A 163 -2.41 -13.98 10.37
CA ASP A 163 -3.25 -15.19 10.31
C ASP A 163 -2.70 -16.32 9.41
N GLY A 164 -1.38 -16.46 9.38
CA GLY A 164 -0.69 -17.54 8.66
C GLY A 164 -0.51 -17.30 7.16
N LYS A 165 -0.82 -16.11 6.65
CA LYS A 165 -0.65 -15.74 5.24
C LYS A 165 -0.12 -14.31 5.09
N ASP A 166 0.35 -14.00 3.90
CA ASP A 166 0.66 -12.64 3.50
C ASP A 166 -0.64 -11.86 3.22
N GLU A 167 -0.78 -10.68 3.81
CA GLU A 167 -1.88 -9.75 3.57
C GLU A 167 -1.35 -8.37 3.13
N PRO A 168 -2.10 -7.62 2.30
CA PRO A 168 -1.75 -6.25 1.98
C PRO A 168 -1.81 -5.36 3.21
N VAL A 169 -0.86 -4.43 3.31
CA VAL A 169 -0.88 -3.34 4.28
C VAL A 169 -0.55 -2.03 3.58
N LEU A 170 -1.32 -0.98 3.84
CA LEU A 170 -1.05 0.35 3.31
C LEU A 170 -0.07 1.09 4.22
N LYS A 171 1.14 1.34 3.72
CA LYS A 171 2.12 2.21 4.40
C LYS A 171 1.81 3.66 4.07
N ILE A 172 1.11 4.34 4.96
CA ILE A 172 0.55 5.68 4.72
C ILE A 172 1.67 6.71 4.64
N GLN A 173 1.61 7.54 3.59
CA GLN A 173 2.45 8.73 3.42
C GLN A 173 1.67 10.01 3.71
N ILE A 174 0.41 10.06 3.27
CA ILE A 174 -0.49 11.20 3.42
C ILE A 174 -1.85 10.69 3.85
N ILE A 175 -2.43 11.33 4.86
CA ILE A 175 -3.81 11.08 5.29
C ILE A 175 -4.47 12.40 5.64
N SER A 176 -5.71 12.57 5.20
CA SER A 176 -6.52 13.76 5.49
C SER A 176 -7.94 13.36 5.83
N ASN A 177 -8.55 14.06 6.80
CA ASN A 177 -9.97 13.94 7.07
C ASN A 177 -10.76 14.54 5.92
N ILE A 178 -11.83 13.86 5.51
CA ILE A 178 -12.71 14.29 4.43
C ILE A 178 -14.17 14.26 4.91
N GLU A 179 -15.07 14.84 4.13
CA GLU A 179 -16.50 14.60 4.31
C GLU A 179 -16.84 13.14 4.05
N ALA A 180 -17.90 12.64 4.68
CA ALA A 180 -18.32 11.26 4.53
C ALA A 180 -18.66 10.92 3.08
N GLY A 181 -18.08 9.83 2.57
CA GLY A 181 -18.38 9.27 1.25
C GLY A 181 -19.43 8.17 1.31
N GLN A 182 -19.45 7.32 0.28
CA GLN A 182 -20.34 6.14 0.25
C GLN A 182 -19.85 5.07 1.24
N GLU A 183 -20.54 4.97 2.38
CA GLU A 183 -20.21 4.01 3.45
C GLU A 183 -20.43 2.55 3.04
N LYS A 184 -21.55 2.26 2.36
CA LYS A 184 -21.88 0.92 1.87
C LYS A 184 -21.54 0.75 0.40
N VAL A 185 -20.68 -0.19 0.08
CA VAL A 185 -20.23 -0.52 -1.27
C VAL A 185 -20.83 -1.83 -1.77
N THR A 186 -20.79 -2.03 -3.09
CA THR A 186 -21.27 -3.24 -3.77
C THR A 186 -20.17 -3.83 -4.64
N TYR A 187 -20.30 -5.12 -4.98
CA TYR A 187 -19.42 -5.80 -5.95
C TYR A 187 -19.78 -5.40 -7.39
#